data_AF-A0A6J4LVX9-F1
#
_entry.id   AF-A0A6J4LVX9-F1
#
_cell.length_a   1.000
_cell.length_b   1.000
_cell.length_c   1.000
_cell.angle_alpha   90.00
_cell.angle_beta   90.00
_cell.angle_gamma   90.00
#
_symmetry.space_group_name_H-M   'P 1'
#
loop_
_entity.id
_entity.type
_entity.pdbx_description
1 polymer ?
#
loop_
_entity_poly.entity_id
_entity_poly.type
_entity_poly.pdbx_seq_one_letter_code
_entity_poly.pdbx_strand_id
1 'polypeptide(L)'
;MPLRQQRHVRIDLRRLDALMNLIGELVITRGRLTQISAGLANPALDDAVMQASRLVTDLQTEIMTSRMVPVWQVFDRFPRLVRDAAHGLGKQVNFTVDGKEIELDRSMLDEIGDPVVHLLRNAIDHGIELPEQRLRAGKPAAGELTLSAVRDRSSVLIRVTDDGKGVDREKVLARARAAGLVDAAKAELSDDELMRLIARPGFSTADRVSDISGRGVGVDAVMARVRSLGGSVEMRSAPGEGTSVTMRLPLTLAIVRALLARVGDETYALPLTHVSETVDVAPGMVRTVRGRDVLVWRDDVLPLLRLRDVVGFPDGRAPERERQAVVIEVGERQAALVVDELAGQQEIVVKQFDGVRGGSGMSSAFSGATILGDGAPALIVDVSSLL
;
A
#
# COMPACT_ATOMS: atom_id res chain seq x y z
N MET A 1 -32.92 -18.68 30.81
CA MET A 1 -32.12 -17.48 30.45
C MET A 1 -32.82 -16.82 29.26
N PRO A 2 -33.37 -15.60 29.40
CA PRO A 2 -34.02 -14.95 28.28
C PRO A 2 -32.98 -14.56 27.22
N LEU A 3 -33.27 -14.87 25.96
CA LEU A 3 -32.51 -14.43 24.79
C LEU A 3 -32.41 -12.89 24.83
N ARG A 4 -31.21 -12.34 25.07
CA ARG A 4 -30.96 -10.91 24.93
C ARG A 4 -31.35 -10.51 23.51
N GLN A 5 -32.45 -9.77 23.35
CA GLN A 5 -32.78 -9.10 22.09
C GLN A 5 -31.56 -8.25 21.71
N GLN A 6 -30.88 -8.61 20.61
CA GLN A 6 -29.84 -7.76 20.05
C GLN A 6 -30.50 -6.46 19.57
N ARG A 7 -30.28 -5.39 20.33
CA ARG A 7 -30.71 -4.04 19.97
C ARG A 7 -29.72 -3.49 18.95
N HIS A 8 -30.07 -3.56 17.67
CA HIS A 8 -29.30 -2.93 16.61
C HIS A 8 -29.64 -1.44 16.52
N VAL A 9 -28.62 -0.59 16.50
CA VAL A 9 -28.74 0.85 16.27
C VAL A 9 -28.18 1.16 14.90
N ARG A 10 -28.98 1.78 14.03
CA ARG A 10 -28.51 2.22 12.72
C ARG A 10 -27.83 3.58 12.87
N ILE A 11 -26.53 3.62 12.59
CA ILE A 11 -25.70 4.82 12.70
C ILE A 11 -25.29 5.25 11.29
N ASP A 12 -25.34 6.55 11.00
CA ASP A 12 -24.82 7.12 9.76
C ASP A 12 -23.29 6.97 9.72
N LEU A 13 -22.75 6.46 8.62
CA LEU A 13 -21.30 6.28 8.43
C LEU A 13 -20.52 7.57 8.68
N ARG A 14 -21.07 8.74 8.33
CA ARG A 14 -20.42 10.04 8.55
C ARG A 14 -20.13 10.30 10.03
N ARG A 15 -20.97 9.78 10.94
CA ARG A 15 -20.75 9.91 12.39
C ARG A 15 -19.61 9.02 12.86
N LEU A 16 -19.50 7.81 12.32
CA LEU A 16 -18.37 6.92 12.61
C LEU A 16 -17.07 7.50 12.07
N ASP A 17 -17.08 8.09 10.86
CA ASP A 17 -15.90 8.75 10.29
C ASP A 17 -15.48 9.98 11.12
N ALA A 18 -16.44 10.77 11.64
CA ALA A 18 -16.14 11.87 12.56
C ALA A 18 -15.52 11.37 13.88
N LEU A 19 -16.03 10.27 14.45
CA LEU A 19 -15.43 9.64 15.63
C LEU A 19 -14.01 9.15 15.35
N MET A 20 -13.75 8.60 14.16
CA MET A 20 -12.40 8.19 13.76
C MET A 20 -11.42 9.35 13.66
N ASN A 21 -11.87 10.50 13.14
CA ASN A 21 -11.05 11.70 13.13
C ASN A 21 -10.68 12.15 14.55
N LEU A 22 -11.67 12.17 15.45
CA LEU A 22 -11.44 12.52 16.87
C LEU A 22 -10.49 11.54 17.56
N ILE A 23 -10.60 10.24 17.28
CA ILE A 23 -9.63 9.25 17.80
C ILE A 23 -8.25 9.49 17.23
N GLY A 24 -8.14 9.81 15.93
CA GLY A 24 -6.87 10.17 15.32
C GLY A 24 -6.21 11.34 16.04
N GLU A 25 -6.96 12.43 16.26
CA GLU A 25 -6.52 13.59 17.04
C GLU A 25 -6.17 13.22 18.50
N LEU A 26 -6.91 12.29 19.10
CA LEU A 26 -6.66 11.83 20.47
C LEU A 26 -5.40 10.97 20.58
N VAL A 27 -5.12 10.11 19.60
CA VAL A 27 -3.88 9.31 19.49
C VAL A 27 -2.67 10.24 19.31
N ILE A 28 -2.83 11.27 18.49
CA ILE A 28 -1.84 12.32 18.28
C ILE A 28 -1.59 13.10 19.60
N THR A 29 -2.65 13.53 20.26
CA THR A 29 -2.60 14.27 21.54
C THR A 29 -1.94 13.43 22.63
N ARG A 30 -2.26 12.13 22.69
CA ARG A 30 -1.63 11.15 23.57
C ARG A 30 -0.11 11.12 23.34
N GLY A 31 0.34 11.03 22.08
CA GLY A 31 1.77 11.03 21.75
C GLY A 31 2.49 12.28 22.26
N ARG A 32 1.88 13.45 22.07
CA ARG A 32 2.41 14.73 22.59
C ARG A 32 2.48 14.76 24.12
N LEU A 33 1.45 14.25 24.81
CA LEU A 33 1.45 14.15 26.28
C LEU A 33 2.57 13.25 26.78
N THR A 34 2.80 12.10 26.14
CA THR A 34 3.91 11.20 26.47
C THR A 34 5.26 11.88 26.31
N GLN A 35 5.46 12.65 25.24
CA GLN A 35 6.71 13.39 25.01
C GLN A 35 6.96 14.47 26.07
N ILE A 36 5.93 15.24 26.43
CA ILE A 36 6.04 16.28 27.47
C ILE A 36 6.34 15.65 28.83
N SER A 37 5.65 14.55 29.17
CA SER A 37 5.85 13.83 30.43
C SER A 37 7.29 13.36 30.59
N ALA A 38 7.85 12.75 29.54
CA ALA A 38 9.23 12.26 29.53
C ALA A 38 10.26 13.38 29.76
N GLY A 39 9.98 14.61 29.30
CA GLY A 39 10.86 15.77 29.52
C GLY A 39 10.78 16.37 30.92
N LEU A 40 9.69 16.13 31.66
CA LEU A 40 9.47 16.65 33.01
C LEU A 40 9.97 15.71 34.12
N ALA A 41 10.28 14.45 33.79
CA ALA A 41 10.78 13.43 34.71
C ALA A 41 9.96 13.33 36.02
N ASN A 42 8.62 13.35 35.91
CA ASN A 42 7.70 13.27 37.04
C ASN A 42 6.96 11.92 37.04
N PRO A 43 7.28 11.00 37.98
CA PRO A 43 6.70 9.65 38.00
C PRO A 43 5.17 9.62 38.10
N ALA A 44 4.57 10.54 38.87
CA ALA A 44 3.12 10.57 39.02
C ALA A 44 2.41 11.05 37.73
N LEU A 45 3.06 11.93 36.96
CA LEU A 45 2.58 12.34 35.64
C LEU A 45 2.75 11.21 34.62
N ASP A 46 3.89 10.51 34.65
CA ASP A 46 4.16 9.37 33.76
C ASP A 46 3.10 8.27 33.94
N ASP A 47 2.75 7.94 35.18
CA ASP A 47 1.69 6.95 35.49
C ASP A 47 0.32 7.40 34.95
N ALA A 48 -0.04 8.68 35.15
CA ALA A 48 -1.31 9.23 34.66
C ALA A 48 -1.38 9.24 33.13
N VAL A 49 -0.28 9.60 32.46
CA VAL A 49 -0.17 9.58 31.00
C VAL A 49 -0.21 8.16 30.46
N MET A 50 0.40 7.19 31.15
CA MET A 50 0.33 5.78 30.77
C MET A 50 -1.11 5.25 30.89
N GLN A 51 -1.83 5.60 31.96
CA GLN A 51 -3.23 5.22 32.13
C GLN A 51 -4.13 5.83 31.04
N ALA A 52 -3.97 7.13 30.77
CA ALA A 52 -4.69 7.79 29.68
C ALA A 52 -4.39 7.12 28.33
N SER A 53 -3.13 6.77 28.08
CA SER A 53 -2.70 6.10 26.84
C SER A 53 -3.38 4.74 26.63
N ARG A 54 -3.57 3.97 27.71
CA ARG A 54 -4.32 2.69 27.67
C ARG A 54 -5.78 2.93 27.33
N LEU A 55 -6.45 3.87 28.01
CA LEU A 55 -7.86 4.19 27.75
C LEU A 55 -8.10 4.67 26.31
N VAL A 56 -7.18 5.47 25.76
CA VAL A 56 -7.24 5.89 24.34
C VAL A 56 -7.14 4.69 23.40
N THR A 57 -6.27 3.74 23.71
CA THR A 57 -6.08 2.51 22.91
C THR A 57 -7.31 1.60 22.97
N ASP A 58 -7.92 1.46 24.15
CA ASP A 58 -9.14 0.68 24.33
C ASP A 58 -10.32 1.32 23.58
N LEU A 59 -10.47 2.65 23.68
CA LEU A 59 -11.49 3.40 22.95
C LEU A 59 -11.33 3.27 21.44
N GLN A 60 -10.08 3.37 20.96
CA GLN A 60 -9.77 3.14 19.55
C GLN A 60 -10.20 1.75 19.11
N THR A 61 -9.88 0.71 19.88
CA THR A 61 -10.22 -0.68 19.56
C THR A 61 -11.73 -0.92 19.49
N GLU A 62 -12.50 -0.37 20.43
CA GLU A 62 -13.96 -0.48 20.44
C GLU A 62 -14.61 0.23 19.25
N ILE A 63 -14.19 1.46 18.93
CA ILE A 63 -14.75 2.19 17.80
C ILE A 63 -14.38 1.52 16.47
N MET A 64 -13.15 1.01 16.33
CA MET A 64 -12.75 0.22 15.16
C MET A 64 -13.65 -1.01 14.99
N THR A 65 -13.87 -1.78 16.06
CA THR A 65 -14.72 -2.97 16.04
C THR A 65 -16.16 -2.63 15.64
N SER A 66 -16.67 -1.47 16.06
CA SER A 66 -18.02 -1.00 15.70
C SER A 66 -18.20 -0.67 14.20
N ARG A 67 -17.11 -0.41 13.47
CA ARG A 67 -17.10 -0.10 12.02
C ARG A 67 -16.92 -1.34 11.16
N MET A 68 -16.50 -2.45 11.76
CA MET A 68 -16.24 -3.70 11.04
C MET A 68 -17.52 -4.22 10.41
N VAL A 69 -17.40 -4.65 9.16
CA VAL A 69 -18.48 -5.29 8.42
C VAL A 69 -17.97 -6.60 7.82
N PRO A 70 -18.82 -7.63 7.76
CA PRO A 70 -18.43 -8.91 7.20
C PRO A 70 -18.20 -8.81 5.68
N VAL A 71 -17.16 -9.48 5.19
CA VAL A 71 -16.73 -9.40 3.78
C VAL A 71 -17.78 -9.90 2.78
N TRP A 72 -18.71 -10.76 3.21
CA TRP A 72 -19.78 -11.29 2.33
C TRP A 72 -20.60 -10.19 1.65
N GLN A 73 -20.77 -9.02 2.28
CA GLN A 73 -21.53 -7.91 1.72
C GLN A 73 -20.99 -7.46 0.35
N VAL A 74 -19.68 -7.59 0.13
CA VAL A 74 -19.05 -7.33 -1.16
C VAL A 74 -18.87 -8.62 -1.96
N PHE A 75 -18.52 -9.73 -1.31
CA PHE A 75 -18.17 -10.96 -2.03
C PHE A 75 -19.37 -11.62 -2.73
N ASP A 76 -20.60 -11.41 -2.25
CA ASP A 76 -21.80 -12.06 -2.81
C ASP A 76 -22.14 -11.64 -4.25
N ARG A 77 -21.57 -10.54 -4.75
CA ARG A 77 -21.75 -10.12 -6.16
C ARG A 77 -20.80 -10.83 -7.12
N PHE A 78 -19.70 -11.40 -6.64
CA PHE A 78 -18.65 -11.99 -7.48
C PHE A 78 -19.03 -13.31 -8.18
N PRO A 79 -19.83 -14.23 -7.59
CA PRO A 79 -20.23 -15.44 -8.28
C PRO A 79 -20.91 -15.20 -9.63
N ARG A 80 -21.73 -14.16 -9.73
CA ARG A 80 -22.37 -13.76 -10.99
C ARG A 80 -21.34 -13.24 -12.00
N LEU A 81 -20.45 -12.37 -11.56
CA LEU A 81 -19.39 -11.80 -12.40
C LEU A 81 -18.48 -12.89 -12.98
N VAL A 82 -18.05 -13.84 -12.13
CA VAL A 82 -17.21 -14.97 -12.54
C VAL A 82 -17.93 -15.84 -13.57
N ARG A 83 -19.22 -16.15 -13.34
CA ARG A 83 -20.02 -16.93 -14.29
C ARG A 83 -20.15 -16.24 -15.65
N ASP A 84 -20.44 -14.94 -15.65
CA ASP A 84 -20.61 -14.16 -16.88
C ASP A 84 -19.30 -14.07 -17.66
N ALA A 85 -18.16 -13.86 -16.98
CA ALA A 85 -16.83 -13.83 -17.59
C ALA A 85 -16.40 -15.21 -18.15
N ALA A 86 -16.61 -16.28 -17.39
CA ALA A 86 -16.29 -17.63 -17.83
C ALA A 86 -17.11 -18.02 -19.07
N HIS A 87 -18.41 -17.69 -19.08
CA HIS A 87 -19.28 -17.94 -20.23
C HIS A 87 -18.83 -17.16 -21.47
N GLY A 88 -18.50 -15.87 -21.32
CA GLY A 88 -18.01 -15.04 -22.43
C GLY A 88 -16.73 -15.54 -23.08
N LEU A 89 -15.92 -16.32 -22.35
CA LEU A 89 -14.66 -16.91 -22.83
C LEU A 89 -14.75 -18.41 -23.16
N GLY A 90 -15.94 -19.02 -23.04
CA GLY A 90 -16.14 -20.45 -23.28
C GLY A 90 -15.41 -21.35 -22.27
N LYS A 91 -15.14 -20.85 -21.06
CA LYS A 91 -14.46 -21.59 -19.98
C LYS A 91 -15.49 -22.14 -18.99
N GLN A 92 -15.16 -23.27 -18.36
CA GLN A 92 -15.95 -23.85 -17.27
C GLN A 92 -15.20 -23.61 -15.95
N VAL A 93 -15.85 -22.97 -14.98
CA VAL A 93 -15.24 -22.59 -13.70
C VAL A 93 -16.20 -22.94 -12.56
N ASN A 94 -15.69 -23.65 -11.56
CA ASN A 94 -16.30 -23.82 -10.26
C ASN A 94 -15.76 -22.73 -9.32
N PHE A 95 -16.63 -21.82 -8.88
CA PHE A 95 -16.23 -20.69 -8.04
C PHE A 95 -16.73 -20.87 -6.60
N THR A 96 -15.80 -20.84 -5.65
CA THR A 96 -16.08 -20.96 -4.21
C THR A 96 -15.64 -19.69 -3.46
N VAL A 97 -16.37 -19.38 -2.38
CA VAL A 97 -16.07 -18.24 -1.52
C VAL A 97 -16.05 -18.71 -0.06
N ASP A 98 -14.88 -18.62 0.58
CA ASP A 98 -14.64 -19.06 1.95
C ASP A 98 -14.37 -17.88 2.90
N GLY A 99 -14.70 -18.03 4.18
CA GLY A 99 -14.46 -17.00 5.19
C GLY A 99 -15.35 -15.76 5.03
N LYS A 100 -16.59 -15.97 4.61
CA LYS A 100 -17.60 -14.91 4.38
C LYS A 100 -17.88 -14.06 5.62
N GLU A 101 -17.72 -14.66 6.80
CA GLU A 101 -17.94 -14.10 8.13
C GLU A 101 -16.80 -13.22 8.63
N ILE A 102 -15.62 -13.25 7.99
CA ILE A 102 -14.50 -12.41 8.38
C ILE A 102 -14.91 -10.95 8.26
N GLU A 103 -14.62 -10.18 9.31
CA GLU A 103 -14.95 -8.76 9.35
C GLU A 103 -13.75 -7.90 8.95
N LEU A 104 -14.03 -6.83 8.20
CA LEU A 104 -13.06 -5.85 7.74
C LEU A 104 -13.67 -4.45 7.85
N ASP A 105 -12.82 -3.44 7.95
CA ASP A 105 -13.24 -2.06 7.91
C ASP A 105 -14.06 -1.76 6.64
N ARG A 106 -15.20 -1.09 6.79
CA ARG A 106 -16.12 -0.80 5.67
C ARG A 106 -15.44 -0.07 4.51
N SER A 107 -14.59 0.92 4.81
CA SER A 107 -13.90 1.69 3.77
C SER A 107 -12.85 0.85 3.06
N MET A 108 -12.09 0.02 3.79
CA MET A 108 -11.17 -0.94 3.15
C MET A 108 -11.91 -1.96 2.29
N LEU A 109 -13.08 -2.44 2.73
CA LEU A 109 -13.88 -3.41 1.99
C LEU A 109 -14.42 -2.83 0.68
N ASP A 110 -14.84 -1.57 0.66
CA ASP A 110 -15.24 -0.89 -0.57
C ASP A 110 -14.04 -0.74 -1.53
N GLU A 111 -12.89 -0.35 -0.99
CA GLU A 111 -11.66 -0.11 -1.74
C GLU A 111 -11.02 -1.38 -2.34
N ILE A 112 -11.22 -2.55 -1.70
CA ILE A 112 -10.68 -3.83 -2.18
C ILE A 112 -11.58 -4.52 -3.21
N GLY A 113 -12.83 -4.06 -3.36
CA GLY A 113 -13.79 -4.69 -4.27
C GLY A 113 -13.29 -4.77 -5.71
N ASP A 114 -12.77 -3.66 -6.25
CA ASP A 114 -12.23 -3.58 -7.61
C ASP A 114 -10.94 -4.41 -7.80
N PRO A 115 -9.95 -4.34 -6.89
CA PRO A 115 -8.81 -5.26 -6.89
C PRO A 115 -9.19 -6.74 -6.96
N VAL A 116 -10.15 -7.20 -6.16
CA VAL A 116 -10.60 -8.60 -6.19
C VAL A 116 -11.23 -8.95 -7.55
N VAL A 117 -12.08 -8.08 -8.10
CA VAL A 117 -12.66 -8.29 -9.44
C VAL A 117 -11.57 -8.45 -10.49
N HIS A 118 -10.52 -7.63 -10.42
CA HIS A 118 -9.41 -7.71 -11.36
C HIS A 118 -8.65 -9.04 -11.25
N LEU A 119 -8.34 -9.48 -10.03
CA LEU A 119 -7.67 -10.77 -9.81
C LEU A 119 -8.53 -11.95 -10.29
N LEU A 120 -9.84 -11.94 -10.01
CA LEU A 120 -10.77 -12.96 -10.50
C LEU A 120 -10.82 -12.98 -12.04
N ARG A 121 -10.85 -11.82 -12.69
CA ARG A 121 -10.83 -11.75 -14.15
C ARG A 121 -9.51 -12.28 -14.72
N ASN A 122 -8.36 -11.93 -14.14
CA ASN A 122 -7.07 -12.44 -14.60
C ASN A 122 -6.97 -13.96 -14.47
N ALA A 123 -7.48 -14.52 -13.37
CA ALA A 123 -7.56 -15.96 -13.18
C ALA A 123 -8.43 -16.61 -14.28
N ILE A 124 -9.58 -16.01 -14.63
CA ILE A 124 -10.45 -16.55 -15.69
C ILE A 124 -9.84 -16.35 -17.08
N ASP A 125 -9.33 -15.17 -17.41
CA ASP A 125 -8.86 -14.80 -18.75
C ASP A 125 -7.54 -15.51 -19.10
N HIS A 126 -6.59 -15.52 -18.16
CA HIS A 126 -5.22 -15.96 -18.39
C HIS A 126 -4.86 -17.25 -17.65
N GLY A 127 -5.40 -17.48 -16.44
CA GLY A 127 -5.10 -18.66 -15.61
C GLY A 127 -5.80 -19.93 -16.12
N ILE A 128 -7.13 -19.97 -16.01
CA ILE A 128 -7.97 -21.12 -16.38
C ILE A 128 -7.92 -21.35 -17.89
N GLU A 129 -7.66 -22.59 -18.29
CA GLU A 129 -7.60 -23.01 -19.70
C GLU A 129 -8.99 -23.40 -20.23
N LEU A 130 -9.12 -23.58 -21.56
CA LEU A 130 -10.35 -24.11 -22.14
C LEU A 130 -10.58 -25.56 -21.68
N PRO A 131 -11.84 -26.04 -21.57
CA PRO A 131 -12.14 -27.39 -21.09
C PRO A 131 -11.36 -28.49 -21.84
N GLU A 132 -11.24 -28.37 -23.16
CA GLU A 132 -10.47 -29.31 -23.98
C GLU A 132 -8.97 -29.29 -23.67
N GLN A 133 -8.40 -28.12 -23.40
CA GLN A 133 -6.98 -27.96 -23.05
C GLN A 133 -6.71 -28.57 -21.68
N ARG A 134 -7.62 -28.37 -20.72
CA ARG A 134 -7.53 -28.96 -19.37
C ARG A 134 -7.56 -30.48 -19.42
N LEU A 135 -8.49 -31.05 -20.19
CA LEU A 135 -8.59 -32.50 -20.37
C LEU A 135 -7.32 -33.09 -21.00
N ARG A 136 -6.73 -32.40 -21.99
CA ARG A 136 -5.44 -32.83 -22.59
C ARG A 136 -4.27 -32.77 -21.60
N ALA A 137 -4.32 -31.85 -20.64
CA ALA A 137 -3.35 -31.74 -19.55
C ALA A 137 -3.64 -32.68 -18.36
N GLY A 138 -4.67 -33.53 -18.46
CA GLY A 138 -5.06 -34.46 -17.38
C GLY A 138 -5.82 -33.81 -16.22
N LYS A 139 -6.33 -32.59 -16.40
CA LYS A 139 -7.06 -31.80 -15.39
C LYS A 139 -8.57 -31.89 -15.61
N PRO A 140 -9.40 -31.66 -14.57
CA PRO A 140 -10.85 -31.58 -14.73
C PRO A 140 -11.26 -30.50 -15.73
N ALA A 141 -12.34 -30.76 -16.48
CA ALA A 141 -12.85 -29.83 -17.51
C ALA A 141 -13.26 -28.46 -16.93
N ALA A 142 -13.81 -28.45 -15.72
CA ALA A 142 -14.07 -27.25 -14.95
C ALA A 142 -12.83 -26.90 -14.12
N GLY A 143 -12.35 -25.66 -14.22
CA GLY A 143 -11.31 -25.12 -13.34
C GLY A 143 -11.87 -24.72 -11.98
N GLU A 144 -11.05 -24.79 -10.95
CA GLU A 144 -11.38 -24.30 -9.60
C GLU A 144 -10.85 -22.89 -9.40
N LEU A 145 -11.71 -22.00 -8.91
CA LEU A 145 -11.37 -20.64 -8.53
C LEU A 145 -11.94 -20.37 -7.13
N THR A 146 -11.06 -20.05 -6.19
CA THR A 146 -11.43 -19.84 -4.78
C THR A 146 -11.09 -18.42 -4.36
N LEU A 147 -12.05 -17.72 -3.77
CA LEU A 147 -11.84 -16.48 -3.03
C LEU A 147 -11.98 -16.77 -1.54
N SER A 148 -10.91 -16.61 -0.75
CA SER A 148 -10.96 -16.80 0.69
C SER A 148 -10.56 -15.55 1.45
N ALA A 149 -11.20 -15.33 2.60
CA ALA A 149 -10.77 -14.36 3.60
C ALA A 149 -10.41 -15.09 4.90
N VAL A 150 -9.26 -14.76 5.48
CA VAL A 150 -8.81 -15.34 6.76
C VAL A 150 -8.25 -14.23 7.63
N ARG A 151 -8.65 -14.20 8.90
CA ARG A 151 -8.03 -13.31 9.87
C ARG A 151 -6.70 -13.89 10.34
N ASP A 152 -5.62 -13.13 10.17
CA ASP A 152 -4.27 -13.46 10.65
C ASP A 152 -3.78 -12.36 11.60
N ARG A 153 -3.88 -12.62 12.91
CA ARG A 153 -3.48 -11.71 14.00
C ARG A 153 -4.09 -10.31 13.84
N SER A 154 -3.28 -9.32 13.42
CA SER A 154 -3.62 -7.91 13.22
C SER A 154 -3.97 -7.57 11.77
N SER A 155 -4.10 -8.58 10.91
CA SER A 155 -4.36 -8.43 9.48
C SER A 155 -5.45 -9.38 8.99
N VAL A 156 -6.01 -9.06 7.82
CA VAL A 156 -6.90 -9.93 7.06
C VAL A 156 -6.18 -10.32 5.77
N LEU A 157 -6.11 -11.62 5.53
CA LEU A 157 -5.58 -12.21 4.30
C LEU A 157 -6.76 -12.47 3.36
N ILE A 158 -6.81 -11.76 2.24
CA ILE A 158 -7.75 -12.03 1.15
C ILE A 158 -6.97 -12.72 0.04
N ARG A 159 -7.35 -13.96 -0.29
CA ARG A 159 -6.63 -14.80 -1.25
C ARG A 159 -7.53 -15.17 -2.42
N VAL A 160 -7.01 -15.01 -3.63
CA VAL A 160 -7.59 -15.53 -4.87
C VAL A 160 -6.68 -16.64 -5.36
N THR A 161 -7.21 -17.85 -5.49
CA THR A 161 -6.46 -19.03 -5.95
C THR A 161 -7.18 -19.68 -7.12
N ASP A 162 -6.44 -19.96 -8.20
CA ASP A 162 -6.90 -20.76 -9.32
C ASP A 162 -6.05 -22.00 -9.51
N ASP A 163 -6.65 -23.06 -10.06
CA ASP A 163 -5.96 -24.28 -10.47
C ASP A 163 -5.60 -24.25 -11.97
N GLY A 164 -5.33 -23.08 -12.53
CA GLY A 164 -5.06 -22.88 -13.95
C GLY A 164 -3.68 -23.36 -14.37
N LYS A 165 -3.19 -22.86 -15.50
CA LYS A 165 -1.86 -23.24 -16.02
C LYS A 165 -0.68 -22.59 -15.27
N GLY A 166 -0.96 -21.70 -14.33
CA GLY A 166 0.05 -20.87 -13.67
C GLY A 166 0.60 -19.76 -14.58
N VAL A 167 1.56 -19.00 -14.05
CA VAL A 167 2.26 -17.95 -14.78
C VAL A 167 3.44 -18.53 -15.54
N ASP A 168 3.51 -18.24 -16.83
CA ASP A 168 4.64 -18.62 -17.68
C ASP A 168 5.88 -17.76 -17.37
N ARG A 169 6.74 -18.29 -16.50
CA ARG A 169 7.97 -17.62 -16.05
C ARG A 169 8.94 -17.36 -17.20
N GLU A 170 9.04 -18.28 -18.17
CA GLU A 170 9.94 -18.13 -19.31
C GLU A 170 9.47 -16.97 -20.20
N LYS A 171 8.17 -16.87 -20.49
CA LYS A 171 7.61 -15.74 -21.25
C LYS A 171 7.83 -14.41 -20.53
N VAL A 172 7.64 -14.38 -19.21
CA VAL A 172 7.90 -13.17 -18.40
C VAL A 172 9.39 -12.81 -18.41
N LEU A 173 10.28 -13.78 -18.21
CA LEU A 173 11.73 -13.58 -18.20
C LEU A 173 12.24 -13.10 -19.56
N ALA A 174 11.79 -13.73 -20.66
CA ALA A 174 12.15 -13.32 -22.02
C ALA A 174 11.75 -11.87 -22.30
N ARG A 175 10.55 -11.46 -21.87
CA ARG A 175 10.05 -10.10 -22.05
C ARG A 175 10.77 -9.10 -21.14
N ALA A 176 11.10 -9.49 -19.91
CA ALA A 176 11.90 -8.69 -18.99
C ALA A 176 13.33 -8.47 -19.52
N ARG A 177 13.95 -9.49 -20.12
CA ARG A 177 15.26 -9.38 -20.79
C ARG A 177 15.20 -8.45 -21.99
N ALA A 178 14.19 -8.59 -22.85
CA ALA A 178 13.99 -7.71 -24.00
C ALA A 178 13.79 -6.24 -23.59
N ALA A 179 13.17 -6.00 -22.43
CA ALA A 179 12.98 -4.68 -21.85
C ALA A 179 14.18 -4.19 -20.99
N GLY A 180 15.26 -4.97 -20.88
CA GLY A 180 16.45 -4.62 -20.09
C GLY A 180 16.23 -4.55 -18.58
N LEU A 181 15.22 -5.24 -18.06
CA LEU A 181 14.83 -5.18 -16.64
C LEU A 181 15.52 -6.21 -15.75
N VAL A 182 16.15 -7.21 -16.37
CA VAL A 182 16.89 -8.29 -15.71
C VAL A 182 18.14 -8.60 -16.51
N ASP A 183 19.18 -9.09 -15.85
CA ASP A 183 20.41 -9.54 -16.51
C ASP A 183 20.10 -10.64 -17.54
N ALA A 184 20.73 -10.55 -18.71
CA ALA A 184 20.65 -11.56 -19.76
C ALA A 184 21.08 -12.95 -19.26
N ALA A 185 21.98 -13.01 -18.27
CA ALA A 185 22.46 -14.26 -17.68
C ALA A 185 21.48 -14.89 -16.65
N LYS A 186 20.41 -14.20 -16.23
CA LYS A 186 19.53 -14.68 -15.16
C LYS A 186 18.71 -15.89 -15.60
N ALA A 187 18.96 -17.07 -15.04
CA ALA A 187 18.33 -18.32 -15.48
C ALA A 187 16.85 -18.44 -15.10
N GLU A 188 16.50 -18.10 -13.85
CA GLU A 188 15.15 -18.27 -13.31
C GLU A 188 14.71 -17.04 -12.50
N LEU A 189 13.39 -16.86 -12.38
CA LEU A 189 12.76 -15.85 -11.54
C LEU A 189 12.21 -16.52 -10.28
N SER A 190 12.46 -15.95 -9.10
CA SER A 190 11.70 -16.32 -7.90
C SER A 190 10.26 -15.81 -7.96
N ASP A 191 9.37 -16.28 -7.08
CA ASP A 191 7.99 -15.76 -6.97
C ASP A 191 7.97 -14.24 -6.73
N ASP A 192 8.83 -13.77 -5.83
CA ASP A 192 8.94 -12.34 -5.51
C ASP A 192 9.41 -11.51 -6.71
N GLU A 193 10.37 -12.03 -7.47
CA GLU A 193 10.91 -11.37 -8.66
C GLU A 193 9.88 -11.34 -9.80
N LEU A 194 9.20 -12.47 -10.01
CA LEU A 194 8.10 -12.59 -10.96
C LEU A 194 7.01 -11.56 -10.65
N MET A 195 6.61 -11.47 -9.38
CA MET A 195 5.59 -10.55 -8.90
C MET A 195 6.02 -9.09 -9.05
N ARG A 196 7.28 -8.76 -8.72
CA ARG A 196 7.85 -7.42 -8.94
C ARG A 196 7.86 -7.03 -10.42
N LEU A 197 8.15 -7.95 -11.33
CA LEU A 197 8.16 -7.68 -12.77
C LEU A 197 6.75 -7.46 -13.32
N ILE A 198 5.80 -8.32 -12.97
CA ILE A 198 4.41 -8.24 -13.45
C ILE A 198 3.69 -7.00 -12.93
N ALA A 199 4.10 -6.49 -11.76
CA ALA A 199 3.55 -5.28 -11.19
C ALA A 199 4.24 -3.98 -11.62
N ARG A 200 5.18 -4.04 -12.58
CA ARG A 200 5.73 -2.81 -13.15
C ARG A 200 4.68 -2.15 -14.06
N PRO A 201 4.47 -0.83 -13.94
CA PRO A 201 3.58 -0.10 -14.84
C PRO A 201 3.94 -0.36 -16.30
N GLY A 202 2.93 -0.71 -17.11
CA GLY A 202 3.11 -1.01 -18.54
C GLY A 202 3.75 -2.37 -18.85
N PHE A 203 4.08 -3.19 -17.85
CA PHE A 203 4.53 -4.56 -18.07
C PHE A 203 3.33 -5.47 -18.32
N SER A 204 3.18 -5.95 -19.55
CA SER A 204 2.16 -6.93 -19.92
C SER A 204 2.76 -8.00 -20.82
N THR A 205 2.37 -9.26 -20.58
CA THR A 205 2.72 -10.41 -21.40
C THR A 205 1.80 -10.61 -22.61
N ALA A 206 0.81 -9.74 -22.79
CA ALA A 206 -0.10 -9.78 -23.93
C ALA A 206 0.58 -9.25 -25.21
N ASP A 207 0.37 -9.94 -26.33
CA ASP A 207 0.95 -9.59 -27.63
C ASP A 207 0.08 -8.56 -28.40
N ARG A 208 -1.12 -8.27 -27.90
CA ARG A 208 -2.00 -7.19 -28.38
C ARG A 208 -2.67 -6.49 -27.20
N VAL A 209 -2.79 -5.16 -27.28
CA VAL A 209 -3.65 -4.36 -26.40
C VAL A 209 -5.10 -4.69 -26.79
N SER A 210 -5.88 -5.32 -25.90
CA SER A 210 -7.29 -5.56 -26.17
C SER A 210 -8.12 -4.33 -25.77
N ASP A 211 -9.10 -3.97 -26.60
CA ASP A 211 -9.98 -2.80 -26.42
C ASP A 211 -10.82 -2.84 -25.12
N ILE A 212 -10.86 -3.98 -24.44
CA ILE A 212 -11.61 -4.18 -23.19
C ILE A 212 -10.74 -3.88 -21.95
N SER A 213 -9.43 -3.70 -22.11
CA SER A 213 -8.50 -3.28 -21.06
C SER A 213 -8.26 -1.75 -21.02
N GLY A 214 -9.17 -0.97 -21.62
CA GLY A 214 -9.08 0.48 -21.88
C GLY A 214 -9.03 1.43 -20.68
N ARG A 215 -8.57 0.99 -19.49
CA ARG A 215 -8.23 1.87 -18.36
C ARG A 215 -6.88 1.58 -17.70
N GLY A 216 -6.02 0.74 -18.31
CA GLY A 216 -4.66 0.54 -17.81
C GLY A 216 -4.61 -0.03 -16.39
N VAL A 217 -5.48 -0.99 -16.08
CA VAL A 217 -5.50 -1.65 -14.76
C VAL A 217 -4.79 -3.00 -14.92
N GLY A 218 -3.51 -3.05 -14.60
CA GLY A 218 -2.77 -4.31 -14.45
C GLY A 218 -2.65 -4.72 -12.98
N VAL A 219 -1.82 -5.73 -12.72
CA VAL A 219 -1.42 -6.13 -11.36
C VAL A 219 -0.74 -4.97 -10.62
N ASP A 220 -0.15 -4.03 -11.34
CA ASP A 220 0.40 -2.77 -10.84
C ASP A 220 -0.66 -1.91 -10.12
N ALA A 221 -1.85 -1.75 -10.71
CA ALA A 221 -2.94 -1.00 -10.13
C ALA A 221 -3.50 -1.67 -8.87
N VAL A 222 -3.59 -3.01 -8.88
CA VAL A 222 -3.96 -3.79 -7.69
C VAL A 222 -2.95 -3.58 -6.56
N MET A 223 -1.65 -3.70 -6.86
CA MET A 223 -0.59 -3.47 -5.88
C MET A 223 -0.62 -2.05 -5.32
N ALA A 224 -0.74 -1.04 -6.18
CA ALA A 224 -0.81 0.35 -5.76
C ALA A 224 -2.00 0.59 -4.82
N ARG A 225 -3.17 0.03 -5.15
CA ARG A 225 -4.38 0.14 -4.31
C ARG A 225 -4.18 -0.55 -2.97
N VAL A 226 -3.68 -1.78 -2.93
CA VAL A 226 -3.44 -2.50 -1.67
C VAL A 226 -2.39 -1.81 -0.80
N ARG A 227 -1.30 -1.31 -1.40
CA ARG A 227 -0.27 -0.54 -0.69
C ARG A 227 -0.82 0.76 -0.12
N SER A 228 -1.70 1.46 -0.85
CA SER A 228 -2.35 2.68 -0.33
C SER A 228 -3.22 2.43 0.90
N LEU A 229 -3.69 1.18 1.09
CA LEU A 229 -4.43 0.75 2.29
C LEU A 229 -3.49 0.29 3.43
N GLY A 230 -2.17 0.46 3.29
CA GLY A 230 -1.17 -0.04 4.24
C GLY A 230 -0.99 -1.56 4.18
N GLY A 231 -1.45 -2.19 3.10
CA GLY A 231 -1.35 -3.63 2.89
C GLY A 231 -0.17 -4.06 2.03
N SER A 232 0.00 -5.37 1.88
CA SER A 232 0.95 -5.99 0.95
C SER A 232 0.26 -7.01 0.06
N VAL A 233 0.88 -7.32 -1.09
CA VAL A 233 0.41 -8.36 -2.01
C VAL A 233 1.56 -9.33 -2.25
N GLU A 234 1.26 -10.61 -2.11
CA GLU A 234 2.16 -11.73 -2.39
C GLU A 234 1.54 -12.59 -3.49
N MET A 235 2.36 -13.22 -4.34
CA MET A 235 1.91 -14.16 -5.35
C MET A 235 2.75 -15.42 -5.29
N ARG A 236 2.10 -16.57 -5.45
CA ARG A 236 2.74 -17.87 -5.65
C ARG A 236 2.16 -18.50 -6.91
N SER A 237 3.01 -18.99 -7.80
CA SER A 237 2.53 -19.65 -9.01
C SER A 237 3.47 -20.76 -9.45
N ALA A 238 2.90 -21.91 -9.79
CA ALA A 238 3.62 -23.05 -10.34
C ALA A 238 3.00 -23.45 -11.69
N PRO A 239 3.83 -23.70 -12.73
CA PRO A 239 3.33 -24.15 -14.02
C PRO A 239 2.48 -25.41 -13.91
N GLY A 240 1.28 -25.38 -14.48
CA GLY A 240 0.32 -26.49 -14.44
C GLY A 240 -0.48 -26.63 -13.15
N GLU A 241 -0.03 -26.05 -12.03
CA GLU A 241 -0.70 -26.11 -10.72
C GLU A 241 -1.57 -24.88 -10.42
N GLY A 242 -1.31 -23.75 -11.08
CA GLY A 242 -2.14 -22.55 -10.99
C GLY A 242 -1.44 -21.37 -10.32
N THR A 243 -2.24 -20.42 -9.83
CA THR A 243 -1.75 -19.17 -9.23
C THR A 243 -2.54 -18.86 -7.97
N SER A 244 -1.84 -18.38 -6.93
CA SER A 244 -2.45 -17.85 -5.72
C SER A 244 -1.92 -16.44 -5.45
N VAL A 245 -2.81 -15.46 -5.39
CA VAL A 245 -2.50 -14.07 -5.03
C VAL A 245 -3.11 -13.80 -3.66
N THR A 246 -2.28 -13.39 -2.70
CA THR A 246 -2.69 -13.07 -1.33
C THR A 246 -2.49 -11.59 -1.07
N MET A 247 -3.56 -10.88 -0.74
CA MET A 247 -3.55 -9.50 -0.25
C MET A 247 -3.62 -9.52 1.27
N ARG A 248 -2.63 -8.94 1.94
CA ARG A 248 -2.61 -8.76 3.39
C ARG A 248 -2.99 -7.34 3.72
N LEU A 249 -4.11 -7.16 4.40
CA LEU A 249 -4.66 -5.85 4.76
C LEU A 249 -4.60 -5.68 6.28
N PRO A 250 -4.17 -4.52 6.81
CA PRO A 250 -4.27 -4.25 8.23
C PRO A 250 -5.73 -4.14 8.66
N LEU A 251 -6.04 -4.44 9.93
CA LEU A 251 -7.40 -4.29 10.48
C LEU A 251 -7.78 -2.82 10.74
N THR A 252 -6.86 -1.86 10.66
CA THR A 252 -7.09 -0.47 11.03
C THR A 252 -6.65 0.49 9.94
N LEU A 253 -7.25 1.69 9.89
CA LEU A 253 -6.66 2.82 9.14
C LEU A 253 -5.17 2.90 9.44
N ALA A 254 -4.36 3.11 8.39
CA ALA A 254 -2.92 2.99 8.47
C ALA A 254 -2.34 4.09 9.38
N ILE A 255 -2.06 3.74 10.63
CA ILE A 255 -1.13 4.51 11.46
C ILE A 255 0.26 4.17 10.96
N VAL A 256 0.94 5.18 10.42
CA VAL A 256 2.29 5.04 9.91
C VAL A 256 3.21 5.85 10.80
N ARG A 257 4.38 5.31 11.14
CA ARG A 257 5.44 6.12 11.75
C ARG A 257 6.14 6.91 10.66
N ALA A 258 6.22 8.22 10.82
CA ALA A 258 6.87 9.10 9.87
C ALA A 258 7.93 9.99 10.54
N LEU A 259 8.97 10.32 9.79
CA LEU A 259 9.90 11.40 10.09
C LEU A 259 9.31 12.69 9.52
N LEU A 260 9.12 13.69 10.38
CA LEU A 260 8.64 15.01 9.99
C LEU A 260 9.83 15.87 9.55
N ALA A 261 9.72 16.44 8.36
CA ALA A 261 10.70 17.34 7.80
C ALA A 261 10.04 18.64 7.34
N ARG A 262 10.72 19.76 7.54
CA ARG A 262 10.26 21.08 7.12
C ARG A 262 10.95 21.54 5.85
N VAL A 263 10.20 22.27 5.04
CA VAL A 263 10.71 23.11 3.95
C VAL A 263 10.03 24.46 4.07
N GLY A 264 10.82 25.50 4.38
CA GLY A 264 10.27 26.79 4.83
C GLY A 264 9.37 26.65 6.06
N ASP A 265 8.12 27.11 5.92
CA ASP A 265 7.10 27.07 6.99
C ASP A 265 6.19 25.84 6.92
N GLU A 266 6.35 24.99 5.89
CA GLU A 266 5.52 23.81 5.68
C GLU A 266 6.18 22.54 6.23
N THR A 267 5.37 21.63 6.76
CA THR A 267 5.82 20.34 7.31
C THR A 267 5.34 19.18 6.42
N TYR A 268 6.25 18.27 6.14
CA TYR A 268 6.05 17.08 5.33
C TYR A 268 6.38 15.83 6.14
N ALA A 269 5.64 14.75 5.90
CA ALA A 269 5.83 13.48 6.58
C ALA A 269 6.50 12.46 5.64
N LEU A 270 7.63 11.90 6.06
CA LEU A 270 8.35 10.86 5.34
C LEU A 270 8.13 9.52 6.06
N PRO A 271 7.48 8.52 5.44
CA PRO A 271 7.30 7.21 6.07
C PRO A 271 8.64 6.60 6.49
N LEU A 272 8.78 6.22 7.76
CA LEU A 272 10.03 5.65 8.29
C LEU A 272 10.42 4.34 7.61
N THR A 273 9.46 3.63 7.00
CA THR A 273 9.72 2.42 6.21
C THR A 273 10.64 2.65 5.01
N HIS A 274 10.79 3.91 4.59
CA HIS A 274 11.65 4.33 3.48
C HIS A 274 12.86 5.14 3.94
N VAL A 275 13.04 5.35 5.25
CA VAL A 275 14.15 6.14 5.80
C VAL A 275 15.21 5.19 6.32
N SER A 276 16.40 5.26 5.72
CA SER A 276 17.57 4.50 6.17
C SER A 276 18.27 5.23 7.31
N GLU A 277 18.65 6.49 7.10
CA GLU A 277 19.28 7.33 8.11
C GLU A 277 19.13 8.83 7.82
N THR A 278 19.41 9.66 8.83
CA THR A 278 19.45 11.12 8.74
C THR A 278 20.90 11.62 8.73
N VAL A 279 21.21 12.59 7.88
CA VAL A 279 22.56 13.07 7.61
C VAL A 279 22.63 14.58 7.80
N ASP A 280 23.59 15.04 8.59
CA ASP A 280 23.98 16.44 8.62
C ASP A 280 24.92 16.73 7.45
N VAL A 281 24.50 17.59 6.53
CA VAL A 281 25.23 17.88 5.29
C VAL A 281 26.35 18.88 5.59
N ALA A 282 27.58 18.39 5.62
CA ALA A 282 28.77 19.23 5.78
C ALA A 282 29.24 19.82 4.43
N PRO A 283 29.92 20.98 4.44
CA PRO A 283 30.54 21.53 3.23
C PRO A 283 31.47 20.52 2.55
N GLY A 284 31.29 20.30 1.24
CA GLY A 284 32.08 19.37 0.45
C GLY A 284 31.52 17.95 0.34
N MET A 285 30.49 17.59 1.11
CA MET A 285 29.76 16.33 0.92
C MET A 285 28.92 16.34 -0.36
N VAL A 286 28.41 17.51 -0.74
CA VAL A 286 27.68 17.70 -1.99
C VAL A 286 28.66 17.97 -3.11
N ARG A 287 28.62 17.16 -4.17
CA ARG A 287 29.45 17.29 -5.36
C ARG A 287 28.59 17.20 -6.61
N THR A 288 29.04 17.80 -7.70
CA THR A 288 28.37 17.65 -8.99
C THR A 288 29.15 16.66 -9.85
N VAL A 289 28.49 15.58 -10.28
CA VAL A 289 29.04 14.54 -11.16
C VAL A 289 28.17 14.46 -12.41
N ARG A 290 28.79 14.67 -13.59
CA ARG A 290 28.08 14.66 -14.89
C ARG A 290 26.84 15.59 -14.93
N GLY A 291 26.92 16.74 -14.28
CA GLY A 291 25.85 17.74 -14.24
C GLY A 291 24.69 17.41 -13.30
N ARG A 292 24.82 16.39 -12.44
CA ARG A 292 23.87 16.09 -11.36
C ARG A 292 24.54 16.22 -10.01
N ASP A 293 23.83 16.77 -9.05
CA ASP A 293 24.31 16.83 -7.68
C ASP A 293 24.18 15.47 -7.01
N VAL A 294 25.19 15.10 -6.24
CA VAL A 294 25.29 13.86 -5.48
C VAL A 294 25.78 14.17 -4.07
N LEU A 295 25.30 13.41 -3.10
CA LEU A 295 25.85 13.38 -1.75
C LEU A 295 26.86 12.23 -1.67
N VAL A 296 28.10 12.55 -1.31
CA VAL A 296 29.08 11.54 -0.91
C VAL A 296 28.83 11.23 0.55
N TRP A 297 28.31 10.05 0.84
CA TRP A 297 28.01 9.59 2.20
C TRP A 297 28.71 8.26 2.45
N ARG A 298 29.65 8.27 3.41
CA ARG A 298 30.59 7.16 3.63
C ARG A 298 31.31 6.79 2.32
N ASP A 299 31.17 5.56 1.86
CA ASP A 299 31.77 5.05 0.62
C ASP A 299 30.81 5.09 -0.58
N ASP A 300 29.58 5.59 -0.38
CA ASP A 300 28.54 5.63 -1.39
C ASP A 300 28.36 7.03 -2.01
N VAL A 301 27.95 7.04 -3.28
CA VAL A 301 27.61 8.25 -4.03
C VAL A 301 26.12 8.23 -4.30
N LEU A 302 25.37 8.98 -3.48
CA LEU A 302 23.91 9.01 -3.54
C LEU A 302 23.44 10.15 -4.44
N PRO A 303 22.48 9.92 -5.37
CA PRO A 303 21.79 11.00 -6.05
C PRO A 303 21.19 11.98 -5.05
N LEU A 304 21.41 13.28 -5.25
CA LEU A 304 20.86 14.32 -4.40
C LEU A 304 19.51 14.80 -4.95
N LEU A 305 18.47 14.65 -4.16
CA LEU A 305 17.14 15.21 -4.40
C LEU A 305 16.91 16.33 -3.39
N ARG A 306 16.15 17.37 -3.76
CA ARG A 306 15.78 18.43 -2.82
C ARG A 306 14.28 18.49 -2.71
N LEU A 307 13.77 18.38 -1.49
CA LEU A 307 12.32 18.36 -1.28
C LEU A 307 11.66 19.67 -1.75
N ARG A 308 12.35 20.80 -1.61
CA ARG A 308 11.93 22.12 -2.16
C ARG A 308 11.55 22.07 -3.65
N ASP A 309 12.33 21.34 -4.46
CA ASP A 309 12.16 21.28 -5.91
C ASP A 309 10.97 20.37 -6.24
N VAL A 310 10.83 19.29 -5.46
CA VAL A 310 9.74 18.32 -5.57
C VAL A 310 8.39 18.95 -5.26
N VAL A 311 8.30 19.78 -4.22
CA VAL A 311 7.04 20.39 -3.79
C VAL A 311 6.69 21.66 -4.57
N GLY A 312 7.52 22.04 -5.55
CA GLY A 312 7.27 23.18 -6.42
C GLY A 312 7.25 24.51 -5.69
N PHE A 313 8.03 24.66 -4.61
CA PHE A 313 8.11 25.92 -3.86
C PHE A 313 8.81 26.98 -4.73
N PRO A 314 8.10 27.97 -5.30
CA PRO A 314 8.70 28.96 -6.18
C PRO A 314 9.34 30.04 -5.30
N ASP A 315 10.63 30.29 -5.51
CA ASP A 315 11.30 31.53 -5.06
C ASP A 315 11.34 31.82 -3.55
N GLY A 316 11.31 30.79 -2.69
CA GLY A 316 11.83 30.92 -1.33
C GLY A 316 13.35 30.94 -1.36
N ARG A 317 14.01 31.96 -0.79
CA ARG A 317 15.49 32.03 -0.67
C ARG A 317 16.02 30.66 -0.29
N ALA A 318 16.72 29.99 -1.21
CA ALA A 318 17.43 28.77 -0.84
C ALA A 318 18.38 29.11 0.31
N PRO A 319 18.41 28.32 1.39
CA PRO A 319 19.37 28.53 2.45
C PRO A 319 20.75 28.51 1.82
N GLU A 320 21.64 29.40 2.25
CA GLU A 320 23.00 29.49 1.69
C GLU A 320 23.77 28.16 1.75
N ARG A 321 23.33 27.24 2.62
CA ARG A 321 23.87 25.88 2.74
C ARG A 321 22.75 24.89 3.04
N GLU A 322 22.82 23.75 2.37
CA GLU A 322 22.08 22.54 2.73
C GLU A 322 22.62 22.04 4.07
N ARG A 323 21.74 21.80 5.05
CA ARG A 323 22.16 21.43 6.41
C ARG A 323 21.75 20.02 6.77
N GLN A 324 20.62 19.54 6.26
CA GLN A 324 20.08 18.23 6.62
C GLN A 324 19.61 17.49 5.37
N ALA A 325 19.88 16.19 5.35
CA ALA A 325 19.40 15.27 4.34
C ALA A 325 18.89 13.98 5.00
N VAL A 326 17.98 13.31 4.31
CA VAL A 326 17.47 11.99 4.69
C VAL A 326 17.87 11.00 3.61
N VAL A 327 18.57 9.95 3.98
CA VAL A 327 18.85 8.84 3.05
C VAL A 327 17.58 8.01 2.94
N ILE A 328 16.98 8.01 1.75
CA ILE A 328 15.75 7.30 1.44
C ILE A 328 16.02 6.08 0.56
N GLU A 329 15.25 5.01 0.78
CA GLU A 329 15.44 3.72 0.09
C GLU A 329 14.12 3.07 -0.35
N VAL A 330 14.11 2.57 -1.58
CA VAL A 330 13.06 1.70 -2.13
C VAL A 330 13.72 0.56 -2.92
N GLY A 331 13.74 -0.64 -2.33
CA GLY A 331 14.47 -1.77 -2.91
C GLY A 331 15.96 -1.48 -2.95
N GLU A 332 16.62 -1.69 -4.08
CA GLU A 332 18.07 -1.40 -4.24
C GLU A 332 18.36 0.07 -4.59
N ARG A 333 17.33 0.93 -4.74
CA ARG A 333 17.50 2.33 -5.12
C ARG A 333 17.56 3.19 -3.87
N GLN A 334 18.58 4.03 -3.80
CA GLN A 334 18.79 4.98 -2.71
C GLN A 334 19.01 6.40 -3.25
N ALA A 335 18.62 7.41 -2.48
CA ALA A 335 18.96 8.81 -2.72
C ALA A 335 19.07 9.58 -1.40
N ALA A 336 19.76 10.71 -1.45
CA ALA A 336 19.78 11.68 -0.36
C ALA A 336 18.73 12.78 -0.64
N LEU A 337 17.71 12.90 0.20
CA LEU A 337 16.68 13.92 0.10
C LEU A 337 16.98 15.07 1.07
N VAL A 338 17.36 16.22 0.53
CA VAL A 338 17.64 17.44 1.29
C VAL A 338 16.35 18.09 1.77
N VAL A 339 16.38 18.50 3.04
CA VAL A 339 15.30 19.21 3.75
C VAL A 339 15.88 20.38 4.54
N ASP A 340 15.04 21.31 4.97
CA ASP A 340 15.53 22.48 5.70
C ASP A 340 15.76 22.15 7.18
N GLU A 341 14.84 21.38 7.77
CA GLU A 341 14.90 20.97 9.17
C GLU A 341 14.19 19.62 9.37
N LEU A 342 14.69 18.80 10.29
CA LEU A 342 14.09 17.57 10.77
C LEU A 342 13.40 17.81 12.12
N ALA A 343 12.08 17.74 12.13
CA ALA A 343 11.26 18.03 13.31
C ALA A 343 11.07 16.82 14.24
N GLY A 344 11.49 15.62 13.82
CA GLY A 344 11.45 14.39 14.63
C GLY A 344 10.47 13.35 14.13
N GLN A 345 10.26 12.28 14.91
CA GLN A 345 9.41 11.15 14.51
C GLN A 345 8.03 11.23 15.17
N GLN A 346 6.98 10.89 14.42
CA GLN A 346 5.61 10.86 14.94
C GLN A 346 4.79 9.72 14.31
N GLU A 347 3.85 9.14 15.07
CA GLU A 347 2.76 8.34 14.52
C GLU A 347 1.71 9.24 13.87
N ILE A 348 1.44 8.99 12.60
CA ILE A 348 0.50 9.78 11.79
C ILE A 348 -0.63 8.90 11.27
N VAL A 349 -1.83 9.47 11.18
CA VAL A 349 -2.99 8.80 10.59
C VAL A 349 -3.06 9.20 9.13
N VAL A 350 -2.84 8.22 8.24
CA VAL A 350 -2.83 8.48 6.81
C VAL A 350 -4.26 8.66 6.29
N LYS A 351 -4.55 9.84 5.76
CA LYS A 351 -5.74 10.14 4.97
C LYS A 351 -5.36 10.22 3.50
N GLN A 352 -6.00 9.41 2.67
CA GLN A 352 -5.76 9.40 1.24
C GLN A 352 -6.44 10.61 0.57
N PHE A 353 -5.91 11.08 -0.56
CA PHE A 353 -6.57 12.12 -1.35
C PHE A 353 -7.76 11.52 -2.11
N ASP A 354 -8.96 12.10 -1.93
CA ASP A 354 -10.12 11.77 -2.75
C ASP A 354 -9.86 12.23 -4.19
N GLY A 355 -10.07 11.33 -5.15
CA GLY A 355 -9.49 11.41 -6.49
C GLY A 355 -9.64 12.75 -7.24
N VAL A 356 -8.50 13.33 -7.63
CA VAL A 356 -8.31 14.04 -8.90
C VAL A 356 -6.89 13.73 -9.41
N ARG A 357 -6.73 12.59 -10.11
CA ARG A 357 -5.58 12.36 -10.99
C ARG A 357 -5.86 13.09 -12.30
N GLY A 358 -5.71 14.41 -12.29
CA GLY A 358 -6.03 15.24 -13.46
C GLY A 358 -5.47 16.65 -13.32
N GLY A 359 -4.28 16.86 -13.89
CA GLY A 359 -3.73 18.19 -14.15
C GLY A 359 -2.54 18.57 -13.26
N SER A 360 -1.38 18.72 -13.89
CA SER A 360 -0.18 19.45 -13.42
C SER A 360 0.57 18.89 -12.20
N GLY A 361 1.67 18.17 -12.45
CA GLY A 361 2.95 18.17 -11.72
C GLY A 361 3.02 17.71 -10.25
N MET A 362 2.09 18.09 -9.38
CA MET A 362 2.19 17.91 -7.92
C MET A 362 1.63 16.58 -7.41
N SER A 363 0.78 15.90 -8.18
CA SER A 363 0.03 14.72 -7.71
C SER A 363 0.84 13.43 -7.59
N SER A 364 2.09 13.38 -8.08
CA SER A 364 2.94 12.18 -7.99
C SER A 364 3.89 12.19 -6.79
N ALA A 365 4.16 13.34 -6.18
CA ALA A 365 5.16 13.46 -5.12
C ALA A 365 4.62 13.05 -3.73
N PHE A 366 3.31 12.86 -3.58
CA PHE A 366 2.66 12.63 -2.29
C PHE A 366 1.71 11.43 -2.33
N SER A 367 1.75 10.62 -1.27
CA SER A 367 0.95 9.40 -1.11
C SER A 367 -0.29 9.61 -0.25
N GLY A 368 -0.43 10.77 0.40
CA GLY A 368 -1.57 11.11 1.24
C GLY A 368 -1.33 12.38 2.06
N ALA A 369 -2.21 12.64 3.01
CA ALA A 369 -2.10 13.71 3.99
C ALA A 369 -2.36 13.19 5.40
N THR A 370 -1.92 13.93 6.40
CA THR A 370 -2.20 13.69 7.82
C THR A 370 -2.48 15.02 8.51
N ILE A 371 -3.05 14.96 9.71
CA ILE A 371 -3.06 16.06 10.67
C ILE A 371 -1.98 15.75 11.72
N LEU A 372 -1.19 16.75 12.11
CA LEU A 372 -0.07 16.64 13.05
C LEU A 372 -0.49 16.88 14.52
N GLY A 373 0.48 16.70 15.43
CA GLY A 373 0.44 16.97 16.89
C GLY A 373 -0.27 18.24 17.33
N ASP A 374 -0.15 19.25 16.51
CA ASP A 374 -0.55 20.63 16.71
C ASP A 374 -1.79 21.00 15.89
N GLY A 375 -2.38 20.05 15.16
CA GLY A 375 -3.53 20.27 14.30
C GLY A 375 -3.18 20.76 12.89
N ALA A 376 -1.90 20.99 12.58
CA ALA A 376 -1.49 21.41 11.25
C ALA A 376 -1.63 20.25 10.24
N PRO A 377 -2.11 20.51 9.01
CA PRO A 377 -2.07 19.50 7.95
C PRO A 377 -0.63 19.30 7.47
N ALA A 378 -0.28 18.06 7.12
CA ALA A 378 0.99 17.73 6.50
C ALA A 378 0.79 16.73 5.35
N LEU A 379 1.55 16.91 4.26
CA LEU A 379 1.55 15.99 3.13
C LEU A 379 2.54 14.86 3.37
N ILE A 380 2.17 13.64 3.00
CA ILE A 380 3.00 12.45 3.13
C ILE A 380 3.73 12.22 1.82
N VAL A 381 5.06 12.25 1.86
CA VAL A 381 5.92 12.11 0.69
C VAL A 381 5.83 10.68 0.13
N ASP A 382 5.59 10.55 -1.17
CA ASP A 382 5.67 9.28 -1.89
C ASP A 382 7.11 9.03 -2.37
N VAL A 383 7.91 8.40 -1.49
CA VAL A 383 9.31 8.08 -1.77
C VAL A 383 9.47 7.19 -3.00
N SER A 384 8.52 6.29 -3.27
CA SER A 384 8.58 5.41 -4.43
C SER A 384 8.45 6.15 -5.75
N SER A 385 7.71 7.26 -5.76
CA SER A 385 7.56 8.12 -6.93
C SER A 385 8.73 9.10 -7.11
N LEU A 386 9.54 9.35 -6.06
CA LEU A 386 10.71 10.21 -6.12
C LEU A 386 11.98 9.50 -6.61
N LEU A 387 12.11 8.21 -6.30
CA LEU A 387 13.23 7.36 -6.73
C LEU A 387 12.95 6.76 -8.09
#